data_AF-A0A7C5XZA5-F1
#
_entry.id   AF-A0A7C5XZA5-F1
#
_cell.length_a   1.000
_cell.length_b   1.000
_cell.length_c   1.000
_cell.angle_alpha   90.00
_cell.angle_beta   90.00
_cell.angle_gamma   90.00
#
_symmetry.space_group_name_H-M   'P 1'
#
loop_
_entity.id
_entity.type
_entity.pdbx_description
1 polymer ?
#
loop_
_entity_poly.entity_id
_entity_poly.type
_entity_poly.pdbx_seq_one_letter_code
_entity_poly.pdbx_strand_id
1 'polypeptide(L)'
;MLLMFLSRFRVLISGLSIALFIVLYGFFSMRYVPLSIPWLRLVDFSFWILSLGSCLAGFLDLYLFWRKSPLISTLLITIIGLSITFFARLLSVFYSLLMTSFSIQILGGSLIDKESFVITTGAVAGSFLILGSTSIHTIYKEPIIFLKSSTLYDLMNTLRNTPIVYGSVRELSNDYYIIH
;
A
#
# COMPACT_ATOMS: atom_id res chain seq x y z
N MET A 1 21.04 -8.55 -7.21
CA MET A 1 20.66 -9.30 -8.42
C MET A 1 19.21 -9.79 -8.36
N LEU A 2 18.82 -10.51 -7.30
CA LEU A 2 17.47 -11.08 -7.16
C LEU A 2 16.32 -10.04 -7.18
N LEU A 3 16.44 -8.93 -6.45
CA LEU A 3 15.42 -7.86 -6.46
C LEU A 3 15.23 -7.21 -7.84
N MET A 4 16.31 -7.01 -8.60
CA MET A 4 16.25 -6.50 -9.97
C MET A 4 15.62 -7.49 -10.95
N PHE A 5 15.75 -8.79 -10.68
CA PHE A 5 15.08 -9.81 -11.47
C PHE A 5 13.58 -9.84 -11.15
N LEU A 6 13.21 -9.91 -9.87
CA LEU A 6 11.81 -9.90 -9.42
C LEU A 6 11.04 -8.65 -9.87
N SER A 7 11.70 -7.49 -9.87
CA SER A 7 11.06 -6.23 -10.26
C SER A 7 10.65 -6.19 -11.74
N ARG A 8 11.22 -7.04 -12.61
CA ARG A 8 10.76 -7.23 -14.00
C ARG A 8 9.39 -7.90 -14.08
N PHE A 9 9.06 -8.72 -13.08
CA PHE A 9 7.82 -9.48 -13.03
C PHE A 9 6.76 -8.82 -12.14
N ARG A 10 6.95 -7.57 -11.69
CA ARG A 10 6.04 -6.89 -10.75
C ARG A 10 4.58 -6.87 -11.19
N VAL A 11 4.31 -6.63 -12.47
CA VAL A 11 2.93 -6.68 -13.03
C VAL A 11 2.37 -8.09 -12.98
N LEU A 12 3.19 -9.10 -13.31
CA LEU A 12 2.78 -10.51 -13.23
C LEU A 12 2.52 -10.94 -11.79
N ILE A 13 3.32 -10.47 -10.82
CA ILE A 13 3.12 -10.74 -9.39
C ILE A 13 1.75 -10.18 -8.94
N SER A 14 1.45 -8.92 -9.26
CA SER A 14 0.16 -8.30 -8.92
C SER A 14 -1.01 -8.93 -9.67
N GLY A 15 -0.85 -9.23 -10.95
CA GLY A 15 -1.89 -9.87 -11.75
C GLY A 15 -2.21 -11.28 -11.25
N LEU A 16 -1.17 -12.05 -10.90
CA LEU A 16 -1.32 -13.41 -10.39
C LEU A 16 -1.94 -13.43 -8.99
N SER A 17 -1.61 -12.47 -8.11
CA SER A 17 -2.25 -12.37 -6.80
C SER A 17 -3.75 -12.07 -6.91
N ILE A 18 -4.14 -11.16 -7.81
CA ILE A 18 -5.55 -10.84 -8.09
C ILE A 18 -6.26 -12.04 -8.71
N ALA A 19 -5.64 -12.72 -9.68
CA ALA A 19 -6.23 -13.90 -10.31
C ALA A 19 -6.47 -15.03 -9.29
N LEU A 20 -5.49 -15.34 -8.44
CA LEU A 20 -5.62 -16.33 -7.37
C LEU A 20 -6.71 -15.93 -6.38
N PHE A 21 -6.77 -14.65 -5.99
CA PHE A 21 -7.82 -14.14 -5.12
C PHE A 21 -9.22 -14.39 -5.70
N ILE A 22 -9.45 -14.02 -6.97
CA ILE A 22 -10.75 -14.18 -7.63
C ILE A 22 -11.14 -15.66 -7.68
N VAL A 23 -10.21 -16.54 -8.06
CA VAL A 23 -10.47 -17.98 -8.16
C VAL A 23 -10.80 -18.57 -6.80
N LEU A 24 -10.00 -18.29 -5.77
CA LEU A 24 -10.22 -18.82 -4.42
C LEU A 24 -11.50 -18.26 -3.79
N TYR A 25 -11.71 -16.94 -3.85
CA TYR A 25 -12.90 -16.29 -3.33
C TYR A 25 -14.18 -16.82 -4.00
N GLY A 26 -14.16 -16.95 -5.34
CA GLY A 26 -15.27 -17.52 -6.10
C GLY A 26 -15.54 -18.97 -5.71
N PHE A 27 -14.49 -19.80 -5.64
CA PHE A 27 -14.61 -21.21 -5.24
C PHE A 27 -15.20 -21.36 -3.82
N PHE A 28 -14.71 -20.60 -2.85
CA PHE A 28 -15.21 -20.66 -1.47
C PHE A 28 -16.65 -20.17 -1.36
N SER A 29 -17.02 -19.14 -2.09
CA SER A 29 -18.38 -18.61 -2.11
C SER A 29 -19.40 -19.56 -2.76
N MET A 30 -18.95 -20.44 -3.66
CA MET A 30 -19.80 -21.50 -4.23
C MET A 30 -19.93 -22.73 -3.31
N ARG A 31 -18.93 -23.00 -2.46
CA ARG A 31 -18.85 -24.24 -1.65
C ARG A 31 -19.32 -24.08 -0.21
N TYR A 32 -19.24 -22.90 0.36
CA TYR A 32 -19.57 -22.64 1.76
C TYR A 32 -20.62 -21.56 1.89
N VAL A 33 -21.40 -21.63 2.97
CA VAL A 33 -22.39 -20.59 3.29
C VAL A 33 -21.65 -19.27 3.54
N PRO A 34 -22.00 -18.18 2.83
CA PRO A 34 -21.40 -16.88 3.05
C PRO A 34 -21.49 -16.45 4.51
N LEU A 35 -20.43 -15.81 5.01
CA LEU A 35 -20.30 -15.34 6.41
C LEU A 35 -20.32 -16.46 7.48
N SER A 36 -20.34 -17.73 7.10
CA SER A 36 -20.08 -18.81 8.07
C SER A 36 -18.62 -18.79 8.53
N ILE A 37 -18.34 -19.28 9.74
CA ILE A 37 -16.97 -19.32 10.30
C ILE A 37 -15.98 -20.03 9.34
N PRO A 38 -16.29 -21.20 8.76
CA PRO A 38 -15.38 -21.85 7.82
C PRO A 38 -15.12 -21.02 6.55
N TRP A 39 -16.16 -20.35 6.03
CA TRP A 39 -16.03 -19.46 4.87
C TRP A 39 -15.13 -18.27 5.16
N LEU A 40 -15.32 -17.59 6.30
CA LEU A 40 -14.51 -16.44 6.71
C LEU A 40 -13.02 -16.79 6.82
N ARG A 41 -12.70 -17.94 7.40
CA ARG A 41 -11.31 -18.42 7.51
C ARG A 41 -10.65 -18.64 6.15
N LEU A 42 -11.34 -19.31 5.23
CA LEU A 42 -10.84 -19.58 3.88
C LEU A 42 -10.72 -18.31 3.04
N VAL A 43 -11.69 -17.42 3.15
CA VAL A 43 -11.68 -16.11 2.48
C VAL A 43 -10.55 -15.23 3.01
N ASP A 44 -10.23 -15.29 4.31
CA ASP A 44 -9.10 -14.55 4.89
C ASP A 44 -7.77 -14.95 4.25
N PHE A 45 -7.55 -16.25 3.97
CA PHE A 45 -6.37 -16.70 3.20
C PHE A 45 -6.30 -16.07 1.81
N SER A 46 -7.45 -15.96 1.13
CA SER A 46 -7.52 -15.33 -0.20
C SER A 46 -7.11 -13.85 -0.11
N PHE A 47 -7.59 -13.13 0.90
CA PHE A 47 -7.22 -11.73 1.13
C PHE A 47 -5.75 -11.55 1.51
N TRP A 48 -5.15 -12.50 2.23
CA TRP A 48 -3.72 -12.50 2.50
C TRP A 48 -2.89 -12.68 1.22
N ILE A 49 -3.27 -13.62 0.34
CA ILE A 49 -2.61 -13.83 -0.95
C ILE A 49 -2.68 -12.56 -1.80
N LEU A 50 -3.87 -11.95 -1.89
CA LEU A 50 -4.08 -10.69 -2.59
C LEU A 50 -3.15 -9.60 -2.06
N SER A 51 -3.21 -9.36 -0.74
CA SER A 51 -2.53 -8.23 -0.10
C SER A 51 -1.02 -8.39 -0.15
N LEU A 52 -0.49 -9.59 0.13
CA LEU A 52 0.96 -9.84 0.10
C LEU A 52 1.51 -9.71 -1.33
N GLY A 53 0.83 -10.30 -2.32
CA GLY A 53 1.27 -10.21 -3.71
C GLY A 53 1.22 -8.79 -4.26
N SER A 54 0.12 -8.08 -4.01
CA SER A 54 -0.04 -6.68 -4.44
C SER A 54 0.96 -5.76 -3.73
N CYS A 55 1.13 -5.89 -2.41
CA CYS A 55 2.11 -5.09 -1.67
C CYS A 55 3.54 -5.36 -2.14
N LEU A 56 3.90 -6.62 -2.38
CA LEU A 56 5.21 -6.97 -2.93
C LEU A 56 5.44 -6.30 -4.30
N ALA A 57 4.46 -6.35 -5.19
CA ALA A 57 4.54 -5.69 -6.49
C ALA A 57 4.68 -4.17 -6.36
N GLY A 58 3.89 -3.54 -5.49
CA GLY A 58 3.96 -2.10 -5.23
C GLY A 58 5.31 -1.67 -4.64
N PHE A 59 5.87 -2.43 -3.68
CA PHE A 59 7.19 -2.13 -3.12
C PHE A 59 8.32 -2.30 -4.15
N LEU A 60 8.26 -3.33 -5.00
CA LEU A 60 9.21 -3.50 -6.10
C LEU A 60 9.13 -2.33 -7.09
N ASP A 61 7.93 -1.84 -7.36
CA ASP A 61 7.69 -0.70 -8.23
C ASP A 61 8.23 0.62 -7.63
N LEU A 62 7.95 0.88 -6.36
CA LEU A 62 8.53 2.01 -5.63
C LEU A 62 10.05 1.95 -5.62
N TYR A 63 10.63 0.78 -5.33
CA TYR A 63 12.09 0.60 -5.28
C TYR A 63 12.77 0.97 -6.61
N LEU A 64 12.12 0.74 -7.74
CA LEU A 64 12.65 1.09 -9.06
C LEU A 64 12.63 2.59 -9.35
N PHE A 65 11.58 3.30 -8.92
CA PHE A 65 11.27 4.64 -9.42
C PHE A 65 11.37 5.76 -8.38
N TRP A 66 11.47 5.47 -7.09
CA TRP A 66 11.45 6.48 -6.02
C TRP A 66 12.54 7.56 -6.13
N ARG A 67 13.68 7.27 -6.78
CA ARG A 67 14.77 8.24 -7.04
C ARG A 67 14.64 8.98 -8.37
N LYS A 68 13.87 8.43 -9.31
CA LYS A 68 13.86 8.88 -10.70
C LYS A 68 12.64 9.71 -11.04
N SER A 69 11.54 9.51 -10.31
CA SER A 69 10.25 10.07 -10.67
C SER A 69 9.75 11.06 -9.63
N PRO A 70 9.14 12.17 -10.07
CA PRO A 70 8.51 13.13 -9.18
C PRO A 70 7.34 12.47 -8.42
N LEU A 71 7.09 12.96 -7.21
CA LEU A 71 6.05 12.44 -6.33
C LEU A 71 4.65 12.53 -6.95
N ILE A 72 4.33 13.62 -7.65
CA ILE A 72 3.04 13.82 -8.32
C ILE A 72 3.06 13.17 -9.71
N SER A 73 3.19 11.84 -9.71
CA SER A 73 3.15 10.98 -10.89
C SER A 73 2.27 9.76 -10.62
N THR A 74 2.18 8.83 -11.58
CA THR A 74 1.57 7.52 -11.36
C THR A 74 2.21 6.72 -10.22
N LEU A 75 3.41 7.11 -9.75
CA LEU A 75 4.00 6.61 -8.50
C LEU A 75 3.13 6.90 -7.28
N LEU A 76 2.46 8.06 -7.24
CA LEU A 76 1.53 8.43 -6.17
C LEU A 76 0.38 7.42 -6.07
N ILE A 77 -0.11 6.95 -7.22
CA ILE A 77 -1.15 5.92 -7.29
C ILE A 77 -0.65 4.62 -6.68
N THR A 78 0.60 4.23 -6.94
CA THR A 78 1.23 3.06 -6.28
C THR A 78 1.28 3.24 -4.76
N ILE A 79 1.67 4.43 -4.27
CA ILE A 79 1.73 4.72 -2.83
C ILE A 79 0.34 4.67 -2.19
N ILE A 80 -0.67 5.28 -2.82
CA ILE A 80 -2.06 5.26 -2.36
C ILE A 80 -2.57 3.81 -2.32
N GLY A 81 -2.35 3.06 -3.40
CA GLY A 81 -2.77 1.66 -3.49
C GLY A 81 -2.12 0.78 -2.40
N LEU A 82 -0.81 0.96 -2.16
CA LEU A 82 -0.09 0.30 -1.07
C LEU A 82 -0.66 0.67 0.30
N SER A 83 -0.91 1.96 0.52
CA SER A 83 -1.43 2.45 1.79
C SER A 83 -2.81 1.85 2.07
N ILE A 84 -3.73 1.91 1.11
CA ILE A 84 -5.08 1.33 1.24
C ILE A 84 -4.98 -0.18 1.52
N THR A 85 -4.19 -0.92 0.74
CA THR A 85 -4.05 -2.37 0.89
C THR A 85 -3.47 -2.75 2.25
N PHE A 86 -2.42 -2.06 2.67
CA PHE A 86 -1.74 -2.31 3.94
C PHE A 86 -2.62 -1.92 5.14
N PHE A 87 -3.21 -0.72 5.13
CA PHE A 87 -4.07 -0.26 6.23
C PHE A 87 -5.35 -1.08 6.35
N ALA A 88 -5.98 -1.49 5.25
CA ALA A 88 -7.15 -2.36 5.30
C ALA A 88 -6.85 -3.67 6.04
N ARG A 89 -5.71 -4.30 5.74
CA ARG A 89 -5.30 -5.54 6.42
C ARG A 89 -4.92 -5.32 7.87
N LEU A 90 -4.10 -4.29 8.13
CA LEU A 90 -3.66 -3.97 9.47
C LEU A 90 -4.87 -3.67 10.37
N LEU A 91 -5.81 -2.86 9.90
CA LEU A 91 -7.02 -2.51 10.65
C LEU A 91 -7.90 -3.74 10.91
N SER A 92 -8.09 -4.63 9.92
CA SER A 92 -8.85 -5.88 10.12
C SER A 92 -8.22 -6.80 11.17
N VAL A 93 -6.88 -6.94 11.14
CA VAL A 93 -6.15 -7.76 12.11
C VAL A 93 -6.26 -7.15 13.51
N PHE A 94 -6.04 -5.84 13.66
CA PHE A 94 -6.18 -5.16 14.95
C PHE A 94 -7.60 -5.24 15.49
N TYR A 95 -8.61 -4.99 14.65
CA TYR A 95 -10.00 -5.13 15.02
C TYR A 95 -10.29 -6.54 15.56
N SER A 96 -9.86 -7.56 14.83
CA SER A 96 -10.13 -8.94 15.20
C SER A 96 -9.37 -9.38 16.45
N LEU A 97 -8.13 -8.90 16.65
CA LEU A 97 -7.36 -9.12 17.88
C LEU A 97 -8.05 -8.50 19.09
N LEU A 98 -8.56 -7.26 18.98
CA LEU A 98 -9.26 -6.59 20.06
C LEU A 98 -10.56 -7.30 20.42
N MET A 99 -11.35 -7.68 19.42
CA MET A 99 -12.64 -8.35 19.63
C MET A 99 -12.52 -9.75 20.21
N THR A 100 -11.38 -10.42 20.01
CA THR A 100 -11.16 -11.80 20.49
C THR A 100 -10.16 -11.89 21.65
N SER A 101 -9.84 -10.76 22.28
CA SER A 101 -8.86 -10.70 23.38
C SER A 101 -7.54 -11.38 23.03
N PHE A 102 -7.04 -11.15 21.82
CA PHE A 102 -5.77 -11.67 21.28
C PHE A 102 -5.70 -13.20 21.11
N SER A 103 -6.85 -13.88 21.00
CA SER A 103 -6.91 -15.35 20.86
C SER A 103 -7.01 -15.86 19.41
N ILE A 104 -6.94 -14.98 18.40
CA ILE A 104 -7.05 -15.36 16.99
C ILE A 104 -5.71 -15.60 16.30
N GLN A 105 -5.77 -16.41 15.24
CA GLN A 105 -4.70 -16.54 14.26
C GLN A 105 -4.75 -15.36 13.28
N ILE A 106 -3.59 -14.76 13.00
CA ILE A 106 -3.48 -13.62 12.07
C ILE A 106 -3.77 -14.06 10.62
N LEU A 107 -3.29 -15.23 10.22
CA LEU A 107 -3.58 -15.85 8.92
C LEU A 107 -4.77 -16.80 9.05
N GLY A 108 -5.83 -16.59 8.27
CA GLY A 108 -6.98 -17.49 8.26
C GLY A 108 -7.93 -17.31 9.44
N GLY A 109 -7.79 -16.23 10.21
CA GLY A 109 -8.56 -15.95 11.42
C GLY A 109 -8.77 -14.45 11.71
N SER A 110 -8.25 -13.57 10.84
CA SER A 110 -8.39 -12.11 10.95
C SER A 110 -9.66 -11.55 10.30
N LEU A 111 -10.56 -12.46 9.90
CA LEU A 111 -11.94 -12.20 9.53
C LEU A 111 -12.83 -12.99 10.48
N ILE A 112 -13.44 -12.28 11.43
CA ILE A 112 -14.27 -12.88 12.48
C ILE A 112 -15.76 -12.61 12.26
N ASP A 113 -16.07 -11.57 11.50
CA ASP A 113 -17.43 -11.04 11.35
C ASP A 113 -17.56 -10.19 10.07
N LYS A 114 -18.71 -9.54 9.91
CA LYS A 114 -19.00 -8.68 8.76
C LYS A 114 -18.15 -7.41 8.74
N GLU A 115 -17.85 -6.81 9.88
CA GLU A 115 -17.10 -5.55 9.95
C GLU A 115 -15.64 -5.75 9.53
N SER A 116 -14.97 -6.78 10.06
CA SER A 116 -13.62 -7.19 9.62
C SER A 116 -13.58 -7.51 8.12
N PHE A 117 -14.63 -8.16 7.59
CA PHE A 117 -14.76 -8.41 6.16
C PHE A 117 -14.85 -7.11 5.35
N VAL A 118 -15.74 -6.18 5.72
CA VAL A 118 -15.91 -4.90 5.02
C VAL A 118 -14.61 -4.09 5.04
N ILE A 119 -13.93 -4.00 6.18
CA ILE A 119 -12.63 -3.32 6.28
C ILE A 119 -11.62 -3.93 5.30
N THR A 120 -11.53 -5.25 5.28
CA THR A 120 -10.59 -5.98 4.41
C THR A 120 -10.90 -5.82 2.92
N THR A 121 -12.16 -5.58 2.51
CA THR A 121 -12.48 -5.36 1.08
C THR A 121 -11.76 -4.16 0.47
N GLY A 122 -11.33 -3.19 1.28
CA GLY A 122 -10.49 -2.07 0.82
C GLY A 122 -9.19 -2.54 0.15
N ALA A 123 -8.65 -3.70 0.56
CA ALA A 123 -7.46 -4.29 -0.06
C ALA A 123 -7.66 -4.68 -1.53
N VAL A 124 -8.90 -4.92 -1.98
CA VAL A 124 -9.23 -5.15 -3.39
C VAL A 124 -9.00 -3.88 -4.19
N ALA A 125 -9.58 -2.76 -3.74
CA ALA A 125 -9.40 -1.47 -4.40
C ALA A 125 -7.94 -1.06 -4.46
N GLY A 126 -7.21 -1.18 -3.35
CA GLY A 126 -5.77 -0.89 -3.29
C GLY A 126 -4.95 -1.78 -4.24
N SER A 127 -5.28 -3.06 -4.35
CA SER A 127 -4.62 -4.00 -5.26
C SER A 127 -4.81 -3.64 -6.73
N PHE A 128 -6.02 -3.23 -7.13
CA PHE A 128 -6.28 -2.78 -8.51
C PHE A 128 -5.56 -1.48 -8.84
N LEU A 129 -5.43 -0.54 -7.89
CA LEU A 129 -4.63 0.67 -8.08
C LEU A 129 -3.16 0.33 -8.32
N ILE A 130 -2.60 -0.62 -7.54
CA ILE A 130 -1.22 -1.09 -7.73
C ILE A 130 -1.06 -1.77 -9.10
N LEU A 131 -1.99 -2.64 -9.49
CA LEU A 131 -1.93 -3.28 -10.81
C LEU A 131 -1.96 -2.22 -11.93
N GLY A 132 -2.86 -1.25 -11.84
CA GLY A 132 -2.99 -0.17 -12.82
C GLY A 132 -1.71 0.66 -12.93
N SER A 133 -1.19 1.15 -11.82
CA SER A 133 0.03 1.97 -11.82
C SER A 133 1.26 1.20 -12.29
N THR A 134 1.46 -0.03 -11.80
CA THR A 134 2.59 -0.88 -12.23
C THR A 134 2.50 -1.27 -13.70
N SER A 135 1.29 -1.46 -14.24
CA SER A 135 1.07 -1.72 -15.66
C SER A 135 1.46 -0.52 -16.51
N ILE A 136 1.03 0.69 -16.11
CA ILE A 136 1.42 1.94 -16.78
C ILE A 136 2.95 2.08 -16.77
N HIS A 137 3.60 1.91 -15.62
CA HIS A 137 5.06 1.99 -15.51
C HIS A 137 5.79 0.95 -16.37
N THR A 138 5.15 -0.18 -16.67
CA THR A 138 5.73 -1.23 -17.51
C THR A 138 5.56 -0.92 -18.99
N ILE A 139 4.38 -0.46 -19.40
CA ILE A 139 4.07 -0.08 -20.78
C ILE A 139 4.93 1.11 -21.22
N TYR A 140 4.95 2.16 -20.41
CA TYR A 140 5.68 3.40 -20.71
C TYR A 140 7.14 3.36 -20.28
N LYS A 141 7.58 2.30 -19.58
CA LYS A 141 8.92 2.13 -18.98
C LYS A 141 9.29 3.16 -17.91
N GLU A 142 8.44 4.15 -17.67
CA GLU A 142 8.59 5.19 -16.67
C GLU A 142 7.22 5.63 -16.11
N PRO A 143 7.18 6.21 -14.89
CA PRO A 143 5.99 6.84 -14.35
C PRO A 143 5.57 8.08 -15.13
N ILE A 144 4.27 8.20 -15.40
CA ILE A 144 3.69 9.37 -16.07
C ILE A 144 3.59 10.50 -15.04
N ILE A 145 4.19 11.64 -15.35
CA ILE A 145 4.23 12.82 -14.50
C ILE A 145 2.95 13.63 -14.72
N PHE A 146 2.19 13.87 -13.64
CA PHE A 146 1.01 14.74 -13.71
C PHE A 146 1.38 16.20 -13.46
N LEU A 147 2.28 16.44 -12.51
CA LEU A 147 2.81 17.76 -12.18
C LEU A 147 4.29 17.66 -11.87
N LYS A 148 5.07 18.66 -12.31
CA LYS A 148 6.48 18.76 -11.94
C LYS A 148 6.60 19.01 -10.43
N SER A 149 7.15 18.04 -9.71
CA SER A 149 7.35 18.11 -8.25
C SER A 149 8.74 17.57 -7.89
N SER A 150 9.14 17.72 -6.62
CA SER A 150 10.31 17.01 -6.08
C SER A 150 10.11 15.49 -6.16
N THR A 151 11.21 14.74 -6.22
CA THR A 151 11.17 13.28 -6.09
C THR A 151 10.98 12.88 -4.62
N LEU A 152 10.56 11.64 -4.38
CA LEU A 152 10.52 11.09 -3.01
C LEU A 152 11.89 11.14 -2.33
N TYR A 153 12.95 10.88 -3.09
CA TYR A 153 14.32 10.93 -2.61
C TYR A 153 14.71 12.34 -2.13
N ASP A 154 14.39 13.37 -2.91
CA ASP A 154 14.68 14.77 -2.55
C ASP A 154 13.88 15.22 -1.33
N LEU A 155 12.62 14.76 -1.23
CA LEU A 155 11.77 15.03 -0.06
C LEU A 155 12.37 14.40 1.21
N MET A 156 12.79 13.13 1.14
CA MET A 156 13.44 12.44 2.26
C MET A 156 14.75 13.11 2.67
N ASN A 157 15.57 13.54 1.71
CA ASN A 157 16.82 14.24 1.99
C ASN A 157 16.58 15.61 2.62
N THR A 158 15.57 16.35 2.14
CA THR A 158 15.16 17.61 2.75
C THR A 158 14.74 17.39 4.20
N LEU A 159 13.86 16.41 4.47
CA LEU A 159 13.40 16.08 5.82
C LEU A 159 14.54 15.64 6.76
N ARG A 160 15.54 14.93 6.23
CA ARG A 160 16.73 14.54 6.99
C ARG A 160 17.61 15.75 7.35
N ASN A 161 17.71 16.72 6.45
CA ASN A 161 18.64 17.84 6.57
C ASN A 161 18.00 19.11 7.12
N THR A 162 16.68 19.16 7.29
CA THR A 162 16.01 20.24 8.03
C THR A 162 16.32 20.12 9.52
N PRO A 163 17.06 21.07 10.12
CA PRO A 163 17.24 21.08 11.55
C PRO A 163 15.88 21.22 12.22
N ILE A 164 15.61 20.36 13.20
CA ILE A 164 14.45 20.50 14.08
C ILE A 164 14.71 21.76 14.89
N VAL A 165 14.19 22.91 14.44
CA VAL A 165 14.13 24.12 15.25
C VAL A 165 13.09 23.84 16.35
N TYR A 166 13.51 23.14 17.39
CA TYR A 166 12.82 23.19 18.68
C TYR A 166 12.82 24.65 19.10
N GLY A 167 11.63 25.16 19.41
CA GLY A 167 11.34 26.57 19.60
C GLY A 167 12.46 27.32 20.32
N SER A 168 13.07 28.27 19.61
CA SER A 168 13.44 29.52 20.24
C SER A 168 12.47 30.56 19.68
N VAL A 169 11.60 31.04 20.55
CA VAL A 169 11.05 32.38 20.42
C VAL A 169 12.27 33.30 20.44
N ARG A 170 12.86 33.58 19.27
CA ARG A 170 13.69 34.76 19.12
C ARG A 170 12.77 35.87 18.71
N GLU A 171 12.54 36.70 19.71
CA GLU A 171 12.04 38.06 19.66
C GLU A 171 12.08 38.67 18.26
N LEU A 172 10.93 39.17 17.82
CA LEU A 172 10.88 40.29 16.89
C LEU A 172 11.68 41.45 17.52
N SER A 173 12.99 41.51 17.30
CA SER A 173 13.71 42.76 17.41
C SER A 173 13.73 43.40 16.04
N ASN A 174 12.90 44.42 15.90
CA ASN A 174 13.06 45.50 14.94
C ASN A 174 14.54 45.81 14.71
N ASP A 175 15.00 45.68 13.47
CA ASP A 175 16.10 46.50 12.98
C ASP A 175 15.75 46.98 11.57
N TYR A 176 15.15 48.18 11.58
CA TYR A 176 15.19 49.13 10.48
C TYR A 176 16.63 49.62 10.28
N TYR A 177 17.25 49.34 9.14
CA TYR A 177 18.31 50.16 8.53
C TYR A 177 18.30 49.84 7.02
N ILE A 178 17.72 50.65 6.12
CA ILE A 178 18.23 51.91 5.52
C ILE A 178 19.63 51.79 4.89
N ILE A 179 19.62 51.66 3.55
CA ILE A 179 20.41 52.35 2.49
C ILE A 179 21.95 52.18 2.43
N HIS A 180 22.43 51.66 1.29
CA HIS A 180 23.16 52.46 0.27
C HIS A 180 22.87 51.97 -1.14
#